data_AF-A0A7C7BRB3-F1
#
_entry.id   AF-A0A7C7BRB3-F1
#
_cell.length_a   1.000
_cell.length_b   1.000
_cell.length_c   1.000
_cell.angle_alpha   90.00
_cell.angle_beta   90.00
_cell.angle_gamma   90.00
#
_symmetry.space_group_name_H-M   'P 1'
#
loop_
_entity.id
_entity.type
_entity.pdbx_description
1 polymer ?
#
loop_
_entity_poly.entity_id
_entity_poly.type
_entity_poly.pdbx_seq_one_letter_code
_entity_poly.pdbx_strand_id
1 'polypeptide(L)' 'MPYQLYYWSHVQGRGEVIRLALEEAGVDYTDVAREQNSEEESRNVILNVLQDKTLSRVPFAPPFLVDGGIMIAQA' A
#
# COMPACT_ATOMS: atom_id res chain seq x y z
N MET A 1 -14.38 2.03 -4.85
CA MET A 1 -13.62 2.60 -3.71
C MET A 1 -12.25 2.97 -4.26
N PRO A 2 -11.58 4.03 -3.78
CA PRO A 2 -10.28 4.42 -4.32
C PRO A 2 -9.27 3.28 -4.14
N TYR A 3 -8.27 3.21 -5.03
CA TYR A 3 -7.16 2.27 -4.88
C TYR A 3 -6.47 2.49 -3.52
N GLN A 4 -6.04 1.43 -2.85
CA GLN A 4 -5.29 1.53 -1.61
C GLN A 4 -3.85 1.10 -1.83
N LEU A 5 -2.92 2.07 -1.79
CA LEU A 5 -1.50 1.82 -1.90
C LEU A 5 -0.90 1.65 -0.49
N TYR A 6 -0.25 0.51 -0.27
CA TYR A 6 0.52 0.24 0.94
C TYR A 6 2.01 0.29 0.63
N TYR A 7 2.68 1.36 1.07
CA TYR A 7 4.14 1.49 0.98
C TYR A 7 4.69 2.31 2.15
N TRP A 8 5.97 2.15 2.46
CA TRP A 8 6.62 2.88 3.54
C TRP A 8 6.45 4.41 3.37
N SER A 9 5.94 5.08 4.40
CA SER A 9 5.59 6.51 4.32
C SER A 9 6.81 7.45 4.25
N HIS A 10 7.92 7.05 4.88
CA HIS A 10 9.13 7.86 5.05
C HIS A 10 10.13 7.79 3.88
N VAL A 11 9.84 7.00 2.84
CA VAL A 11 10.68 6.90 1.64
C VAL A 11 9.83 6.87 0.37
N GLN A 12 10.33 7.47 -0.71
CA GLN A 12 9.72 7.32 -2.04
C GLN A 12 9.82 5.87 -2.50
N GLY A 13 11.05 5.36 -2.58
CA GLY A 13 11.41 3.97 -2.86
C GLY A 13 10.65 3.36 -4.04
N ARG A 14 10.32 2.06 -3.96
CA ARG A 14 9.57 1.35 -5.01
C ARG A 14 8.11 1.79 -5.13
N GLY A 15 7.55 2.42 -4.09
CA GLY A 15 6.17 2.92 -4.12
C GLY A 15 5.97 4.11 -5.05
N GLU A 16 7.03 4.88 -5.34
CA GLU A 16 6.91 6.12 -6.12
C GLU A 16 6.48 5.87 -7.57
N VAL A 17 6.94 4.79 -8.19
CA VAL A 17 6.54 4.43 -9.55
C VAL A 17 5.02 4.22 -9.63
N ILE A 18 4.44 3.63 -8.59
CA ILE A 18 3.00 3.37 -8.51
C ILE A 18 2.24 4.67 -8.24
N ARG A 19 2.72 5.52 -7.33
CA ARG A 19 2.12 6.85 -7.09
C ARG A 19 2.05 7.67 -8.37
N LEU A 20 3.17 7.82 -9.08
CA LEU A 20 3.21 8.59 -10.33
C LEU A 20 2.25 8.03 -11.39
N ALA A 21 2.12 6.70 -11.48
CA ALA A 21 1.17 6.07 -12.41
C ALA A 21 -0.29 6.37 -12.05
N LEU A 22 -0.63 6.40 -10.75
CA LEU A 22 -1.98 6.74 -10.26
C LEU A 22 -2.28 8.24 -10.48
N GLU A 23 -1.31 9.11 -10.19
CA GLU A 23 -1.42 10.56 -10.43
C GLU A 23 -1.61 10.87 -11.93
N GLU A 24 -0.77 10.31 -12.80
CA GLU A 24 -0.87 10.50 -14.27
C GLU A 24 -2.20 9.96 -14.82
N ALA A 25 -2.69 8.85 -14.27
CA ALA A 25 -3.99 8.30 -14.64
C ALA A 25 -5.17 9.15 -14.14
N GLY A 26 -4.94 10.12 -13.24
CA GLY A 26 -5.97 10.96 -12.65
C GLY A 26 -6.99 10.17 -11.83
N VAL A 27 -6.57 9.06 -11.21
CA VAL A 27 -7.46 8.18 -10.44
C VAL A 27 -7.30 8.42 -8.95
N ASP A 28 -8.41 8.40 -8.22
CA ASP A 28 -8.39 8.52 -6.77
C ASP A 28 -7.73 7.29 -6.12
N TYR A 29 -6.80 7.53 -5.21
CA TYR A 29 -6.18 6.51 -4.38
C TYR A 29 -5.89 7.04 -2.98
N THR A 30 -5.73 6.11 -2.03
CA THR A 30 -5.29 6.38 -0.67
C THR A 30 -3.89 5.81 -0.50
N ASP A 31 -2.92 6.65 -0.15
CA ASP A 31 -1.61 6.19 0.34
C ASP A 31 -1.75 5.85 1.83
N VAL A 32 -2.11 4.59 2.10
CA VAL A 32 -2.64 4.15 3.39
C VAL A 32 -1.68 4.42 4.55
N ALA A 33 -0.38 4.28 4.31
CA ALA A 33 0.63 4.52 5.34
C ALA A 33 0.83 6.02 5.61
N ARG A 34 0.61 6.89 4.62
CA ARG A 34 0.74 8.35 4.78
C ARG A 34 -0.46 9.00 5.47
N GLU A 35 -1.61 8.33 5.47
CA GLU A 35 -2.81 8.77 6.18
C GLU A 35 -2.80 8.43 7.69
N GLN A 36 -1.77 7.73 8.18
CA GLN A 36 -1.67 7.38 9.60
C GLN A 36 -1.12 8.54 10.43
N ASN A 37 -1.52 8.64 11.70
CA ASN A 37 -1.20 9.80 12.54
C ASN A 37 0.21 9.73 13.16
N SER A 38 0.88 8.58 13.04
CA SER A 38 2.25 8.39 13.54
C SER A 38 3.06 7.45 12.65
N GLU A 39 4.39 7.51 12.78
CA GLU A 39 5.29 6.58 12.10
C GLU A 39 5.06 5.12 12.52
N GLU A 40 4.70 4.90 13.79
CA GLU A 40 4.38 3.57 14.31
C GLU A 40 3.10 3.03 13.65
N GLU A 41 2.03 3.81 13.58
CA GLU A 41 0.80 3.44 12.88
C GLU A 41 1.04 3.22 11.39
N SER A 42 1.82 4.09 10.74
CA SER A 42 2.23 3.98 9.33
C SER A 42 2.92 2.65 9.05
N ARG A 43 3.78 2.19 9.97
CA ARG A 43 4.48 0.91 9.85
C ARG A 43 3.55 -0.26 10.15
N ASN A 44 2.75 -0.15 11.21
CA ASN A 44 1.87 -1.22 11.68
C ASN A 44 0.77 -1.53 10.67
N VAL A 45 0.21 -0.54 9.97
CA VAL A 45 -0.84 -0.78 8.96
C VAL A 45 -0.34 -1.67 7.81
N ILE A 46 0.95 -1.55 7.45
CA ILE A 46 1.59 -2.42 6.45
C ILE A 46 1.92 -3.79 7.05
N LEU A 47 2.52 -3.82 8.23
CA LEU A 47 2.91 -5.07 8.90
C LEU A 47 1.71 -5.97 9.19
N ASN A 48 0.57 -5.39 9.56
CA ASN A 48 -0.67 -6.12 9.80
C ASN A 48 -1.07 -6.94 8.58
N VAL A 49 -0.96 -6.40 7.37
CA VAL A 49 -1.24 -7.14 6.13
C VAL A 49 -0.18 -8.21 5.87
N LEU A 50 1.11 -7.87 6.01
CA LEU A 50 2.22 -8.81 5.79
C LEU A 50 2.24 -9.99 6.76
N GLN A 51 1.56 -9.86 7.91
CA GLN A 51 1.51 -10.88 8.96
C GLN A 51 0.14 -11.55 9.07
N ASP A 52 -0.83 -11.16 8.25
CA ASP A 52 -2.19 -11.69 8.30
C ASP A 52 -2.25 -13.12 7.74
N LYS A 53 -2.35 -14.10 8.65
CA LYS A 53 -2.46 -15.52 8.32
C LYS A 53 -3.81 -15.92 7.75
N THR A 54 -4.81 -15.04 7.76
CA THR A 54 -6.14 -15.30 7.20
C THR A 54 -6.18 -15.05 5.69
N LEU A 55 -5.22 -14.27 5.15
CA LEU A 55 -5.11 -14.03 3.73
C LEU A 55 -4.56 -15.27 3.01
N SER A 56 -5.25 -15.69 1.95
CA SER A 56 -4.82 -16.81 1.12
C SER A 56 -3.53 -16.52 0.33
N ARG A 57 -3.23 -15.24 0.08
CA ARG A 57 -2.03 -14.76 -0.62
C ARG A 57 -1.52 -13.47 0.02
N VAL A 58 -0.68 -13.64 1.03
CA VAL A 58 0.01 -12.54 1.71
C VAL A 58 1.09 -11.98 0.79
N PRO A 59 1.21 -10.64 0.64
CA PRO A 59 2.30 -10.05 -0.12
C PRO A 59 3.63 -10.27 0.61
N PHE A 60 4.69 -10.56 -0.13
CA PHE A 60 6.01 -10.80 0.49
C PHE A 60 6.59 -9.52 1.13
N ALA A 61 6.40 -8.38 0.45
CA ALA A 61 6.85 -7.07 0.87
C ALA A 61 6.04 -5.98 0.14
N PRO A 62 5.99 -4.74 0.67
CA PRO A 62 5.49 -3.59 -0.08
C PRO A 62 6.44 -3.19 -1.24
N PRO A 63 5.91 -2.49 -2.26
CA PRO A 63 4.54 -2.00 -2.35
C PRO A 63 3.54 -3.10 -2.72
N PHE A 64 2.31 -2.94 -2.25
CA PHE A 64 1.16 -3.68 -2.75
C PHE A 64 -0.06 -2.75 -2.87
N LEU A 65 -0.88 -3.01 -3.87
CA LEU A 65 -2.09 -2.25 -4.20
C LEU A 65 -3.31 -3.12 -3.92
N VAL A 66 -4.32 -2.56 -3.28
CA VAL A 66 -5.59 -3.21 -3.00
C VAL A 66 -6.72 -2.46 -3.72
N ASP A 67 -7.54 -3.21 -4.45
CA ASP A 67 -8.79 -2.74 -5.07
C ASP A 67 -9.90 -3.76 -4.80
N GLY A 68 -10.81 -3.41 -3.89
CA GLY A 68 -11.87 -4.32 -3.46
C GLY A 68 -11.31 -5.65 -2.95
N GLY A 69 -11.67 -6.75 -3.62
CA GLY A 69 -11.20 -8.10 -3.27
C GLY A 69 -9.86 -8.50 -3.91
N ILE A 70 -9.23 -7.61 -4.67
CA ILE A 70 -7.98 -7.88 -5.39
C ILE A 70 -6.81 -7.21 -4.67
N MET A 71 -5.75 -7.98 -4.45
CA MET A 71 -4.47 -7.48 -3.92
C MET A 71 -3.35 -7.87 -4.89
N ILE A 72 -2.57 -6.89 -5.31
CA ILE A 72 -1.44 -7.08 -6.23
C ILE A 72 -0.16 -6.58 -5.55
N ALA A 73 0.88 -7.41 -5.57
CA ALA A 73 2.19 -7.12 -5.01
C ALA A 73 3.29 -7.57 -5.98
N GLN A 74 4.56 -7.30 -5.65
CA GLN A 74 5.76 -7.56 -6.49
C GLN A 74 5.96 -6.55 -7.63
N ALA A 75 6.01 -5.26 -7.28
CA ALA A 75 6.53 -4.20 -8.15
C ALA A 75 7.98 -3.85 -7.78
#